data_AF-A0A523T9N7-F1
#
_entry.id   AF-A0A523T9N7-F1
#
_cell.length_a   1.000
_cell.length_b   1.000
_cell.length_c   1.000
_cell.angle_alpha   90.00
_cell.angle_beta   90.00
_cell.angle_gamma   90.00
#
_symmetry.space_group_name_H-M   'P 1'
#
loop_
_entity.id
_entity.type
_entity.pdbx_description
1 polymer ?
#
loop_
_entity_poly.entity_id
_entity_poly.type
_entity_poly.pdbx_seq_one_letter_code
_entity_poly.pdbx_strand_id
1 'polypeptide(L)' 'MIMRWEYVSFVLGISLCLIGAFLMFEGNILGENNTGWAIVVGIVGIGLIATSGVRLLKPKTL' A
#
# COMPACT_ATOMS: atom_id res chain seq x y z
N MET A 1 0.71 20.24 -15.35
CA MET A 1 0.91 19.92 -13.93
C MET A 1 1.43 18.49 -13.87
N ILE A 2 2.77 18.32 -13.92
CA ILE A 2 3.39 16.99 -14.01
C ILE A 2 3.46 16.43 -12.58
N MET A 3 2.70 15.37 -12.30
CA MET A 3 2.72 14.75 -10.98
C MET A 3 4.03 13.95 -10.88
N ARG A 4 4.87 14.28 -9.90
CA ARG A 4 6.18 13.65 -9.71
C ARG A 4 5.95 12.15 -9.47
N TRP A 5 6.65 11.27 -10.19
CA TRP A 5 6.46 9.81 -10.15
C TRP A 5 6.46 9.22 -8.73
N GLU A 6 7.18 9.85 -7.81
CA GLU A 6 7.18 9.56 -6.37
C GLU A 6 5.78 9.61 -5.74
N TYR A 7 4.99 10.64 -6.05
CA TYR A 7 3.62 10.77 -5.54
C TYR A 7 2.69 9.70 -6.11
N VAL A 8 2.90 9.31 -7.37
CA VAL A 8 2.10 8.26 -8.01
C VAL A 8 2.31 6.93 -7.28
N SER A 9 3.57 6.57 -7.00
CA SER A 9 3.91 5.36 -6.23
C SER A 9 3.33 5.37 -4.82
N PHE A 10 3.35 6.52 -4.15
CA PHE A 10 2.80 6.69 -2.81
C PHE A 10 1.27 6.49 -2.77
N VAL A 11 0.54 7.14 -3.69
CA VAL A 11 -0.92 7.02 -3.77
C VAL A 11 -1.34 5.60 -4.18
N LEU A 12 -0.59 4.96 -5.09
CA LEU A 12 -0.82 3.57 -5.47
C LEU A 12 -0.59 2.61 -4.30
N GLY A 13 0.48 2.81 -3.52
CA GLY A 13 0.76 1.99 -2.35
C GLY A 13 -0.30 2.12 -1.25
N ILE A 14 -0.82 3.32 -1.01
CA ILE A 14 -1.97 3.54 -0.10
C ILE A 14 -3.21 2.80 -0.59
N SER A 15 -3.51 2.93 -1.89
CA SER A 15 -4.68 2.27 -2.50
C SER A 15 -4.59 0.74 -2.39
N LEU A 16 -3.42 0.16 -2.65
CA LEU A 16 -3.14 -1.26 -2.45
C LEU A 16 -3.34 -1.70 -0.99
N CYS A 17 -2.88 -0.90 -0.03
CA CYS A 17 -3.07 -1.21 1.39
C CYS A 17 -4.55 -1.19 1.78
N LEU A 18 -5.33 -0.25 1.24
CA LEU A 18 -6.78 -0.17 1.42
C LEU A 18 -7.51 -1.37 0.80
N ILE A 19 -7.10 -1.77 -0.40
CA ILE A 19 -7.66 -2.95 -1.09
C ILE A 19 -7.34 -4.22 -0.29
N GLY A 20 -6.11 -4.38 0.21
CA GLY A 20 -5.74 -5.50 1.07
C GLY A 20 -6.55 -5.56 2.37
N ALA A 21 -6.77 -4.41 3.02
CA ALA A 21 -7.63 -4.32 4.21
C ALA A 21 -9.10 -4.65 3.89
N PHE A 22 -9.61 -4.18 2.76
CA PHE A 22 -10.97 -4.49 2.30
C PHE A 22 -11.14 -5.98 2.00
N LEU A 23 -10.17 -6.60 1.33
CA LEU A 23 -10.11 -8.05 1.11
C LEU A 23 -10.11 -8.85 2.42
N MET A 24 -9.46 -8.34 3.47
CA MET A 24 -9.41 -8.99 4.77
C MET A 24 -10.73 -8.87 5.53
N PHE A 25 -11.49 -7.79 5.30
CA PHE A 25 -12.80 -7.54 5.88
C PHE A 25 -13.90 -8.36 5.18
N GLU A 26 -13.85 -8.43 3.85
CA GLU A 26 -14.81 -9.12 3.00
C GLU A 26 -14.22 -10.43 2.45
N GLY A 27 -13.62 -11.23 3.32
CA GLY A 27 -12.91 -12.47 2.98
C GLY A 27 -13.78 -13.57 2.32
N ASN A 28 -15.08 -13.33 2.16
CA ASN A 28 -16.04 -14.25 1.53
C ASN A 28 -16.16 -14.06 0.00
N ILE A 29 -15.64 -12.97 -0.59
CA ILE A 29 -15.85 -12.66 -2.01
C ILE A 29 -14.91 -13.43 -2.97
N LEU A 30 -13.84 -14.03 -2.45
CA LEU A 30 -12.83 -14.74 -3.24
C LEU A 30 -12.68 -16.24 -2.87
N GLY A 31 -13.47 -16.75 -1.93
CA GLY A 31 -13.48 -18.16 -1.54
C GLY A 31 -12.45 -18.58 -0.48
N GLU A 32 -12.55 -19.82 -0.02
CA GLU A 32 -11.72 -20.44 1.02
C GLU A 32 -10.21 -20.23 0.72
N ASN A 33 -9.45 -19.56 1.62
CA ASN A 33 -8.00 -19.23 1.57
C ASN A 33 -7.54 -17.79 1.18
N ASN A 34 -8.36 -16.74 1.26
CA ASN A 34 -7.95 -15.39 0.83
C ASN A 34 -7.19 -14.50 1.85
N THR A 35 -7.11 -14.91 3.11
CA THR A 35 -6.31 -14.17 4.11
C THR A 35 -4.85 -14.04 3.70
N GLY A 36 -4.29 -15.08 3.06
CA GLY A 36 -2.91 -15.06 2.57
C GLY A 36 -2.69 -14.01 1.47
N TRP A 37 -3.61 -13.91 0.52
CA TRP A 37 -3.53 -12.95 -0.58
C TRP A 37 -3.72 -11.50 -0.11
N ALA A 38 -4.62 -11.27 0.85
CA ALA A 38 -4.81 -9.95 1.47
C ALA A 38 -3.51 -9.43 2.13
N ILE A 39 -2.78 -10.31 2.81
CA ILE A 39 -1.49 -9.98 3.45
C ILE A 39 -0.44 -9.63 2.39
N VAL A 40 -0.34 -10.41 1.31
CA VAL A 40 0.61 -10.15 0.20
C VAL A 40 0.34 -8.78 -0.43
N VAL A 41 -0.93 -8.46 -0.70
CA VAL A 41 -1.33 -7.15 -1.27
C VAL A 41 -0.97 -5.99 -0.32
N GLY A 42 -1.19 -6.16 0.99
CA GLY A 42 -0.79 -5.18 2.00
C GLY A 42 0.72 -4.94 2.05
N ILE A 43 1.53 -6.01 2.06
CA ILE A 43 3.00 -5.92 2.07
C ILE A 43 3.52 -5.22 0.81
N VAL A 44 2.98 -5.54 -0.36
CA VAL A 44 3.35 -4.88 -1.63
C VAL A 44 3.00 -3.39 -1.57
N GLY A 45 1.85 -3.02 -1.01
CA GLY A 45 1.46 -1.62 -0.81
C GLY A 45 2.45 -0.85 0.09
N ILE A 46 2.86 -1.45 1.21
CA ILE A 46 3.86 -0.87 2.12
C ILE A 46 5.22 -0.74 1.43
N GLY A 47 5.64 -1.74 0.65
CA GLY A 47 6.88 -1.69 -0.14
C GLY A 47 6.88 -0.55 -1.16
N LEU A 48 5.76 -0.33 -1.86
CA LEU A 48 5.58 0.79 -2.79
C LEU A 48 5.66 2.15 -2.09
N ILE A 49 5.06 2.27 -0.90
CA ILE A 49 5.17 3.47 -0.07
C ILE A 49 6.63 3.71 0.35
N ALA A 50 7.34 2.67 0.79
CA ALA A 50 8.73 2.78 1.22
C ALA A 50 9.69 3.15 0.06
N THR A 51 9.47 2.59 -1.14
CA THR A 51 10.26 2.87 -2.34
C THR A 51 9.93 4.23 -2.97
N SER A 52 8.77 4.81 -2.69
CA SER A 52 8.30 6.05 -3.33
C SER A 52 9.18 7.29 -3.10
N GLY A 53 10.17 7.24 -2.20
CA GLY A 53 11.03 8.39 -1.88
C GLY A 53 10.31 9.50 -1.08
N VAL A 54 8.99 9.40 -0.94
CA VAL A 54 8.15 10.34 -0.20
C VAL A 54 8.39 10.16 1.30
N ARG A 55 9.25 11.00 1.86
CA ARG A 55 9.46 11.10 3.31
C ARG A 55 8.37 11.97 3.93
N LEU A 56 7.31 11.32 4.40
CA LEU A 56 6.23 11.98 5.15
C LEU A 56 6.74 12.61 6.46
N LEU A 57 7.77 12.01 7.07
CA LEU A 57 8.47 12.53 8.23
C LEU A 57 9.87 13.02 7.80
N LYS A 58 10.10 14.33 7.92
CA LYS A 58 11.44 14.90 7.80
C LYS A 58 12.25 14.41 9.00
N PRO A 59 13.34 13.63 8.82
CA PRO A 59 14.16 13.24 9.95
C PRO A 59 14.72 14.50 10.60
N LYS A 60 14.51 14.64 11.91
CA LYS A 60 15.08 15.73 12.69
C LYS A 60 16.58 15.46 12.79
N THR A 61 17.37 16.22 12.05
CA THR A 61 18.83 16.20 12.17
C THR A 61 19.17 16.65 13.60
N LEU A 62 19.80 15.76 14.36
CA LEU A 62 20.35 16.03 15.70
C LEU A 62 21.68 16.79 15.57
#